data_AF-A0A7C4DFV2-F1
#
_entry.id   AF-A0A7C4DFV2-F1
#
_cell.length_a   1.000
_cell.length_b   1.000
_cell.length_c   1.000
_cell.angle_alpha   90.00
_cell.angle_beta   90.00
_cell.angle_gamma   90.00
#
_symmetry.space_group_name_H-M   'P 1'
#
loop_
_entity.id
_entity.type
_entity.pdbx_description
1 polymer ?
#
loop_
_entity_poly.entity_id
_entity_poly.type
_entity_poly.pdbx_seq_one_letter_code
_entity_poly.pdbx_strand_id
1 'polypeptide(L)'
;MFFEKEKDWKDFLSPEAQKIISELFEDAKKHKCAYMNADDVKIAQLWCALIEIKKQFDEISKNIKKLEEPFKAIVEIGEAEKRRTIEKVVEELIRPETEEEKEATRKLVESLMKF
;
A
#
# COMPACT_ATOMS: atom_id res chain seq x y z
N MET A 1 22.82 39.72 33.27
CA MET A 1 23.24 38.39 32.80
C MET A 1 22.35 38.04 31.63
N PHE A 2 22.82 38.22 30.40
CA PHE A 2 22.09 37.82 29.21
C PHE A 2 22.21 36.30 29.12
N PHE A 3 21.13 35.57 29.44
CA PHE A 3 21.06 34.15 29.14
C PHE A 3 20.92 34.03 27.62
N GLU A 4 21.99 33.66 26.94
CA GLU A 4 21.88 33.16 25.57
C GLU A 4 20.94 31.96 25.60
N LYS A 5 19.76 32.10 24.99
CA LYS A 5 18.88 30.96 24.75
C LYS A 5 19.67 29.95 23.92
N GLU A 6 19.95 28.79 24.50
CA GLU A 6 20.43 27.63 23.76
C GLU A 6 19.51 27.44 22.55
N LYS A 7 20.09 27.47 21.33
CA LYS A 7 19.31 27.29 20.10
C LYS A 7 18.79 25.85 20.08
N ASP A 8 17.47 25.66 20.08
CA ASP A 8 16.88 24.34 19.90
C ASP A 8 17.11 23.92 18.45
N TRP A 9 17.69 22.73 18.25
CA TRP A 9 17.93 22.20 16.91
C TRP A 9 16.61 22.03 16.12
N LYS A 10 15.47 21.89 16.82
CA LYS A 10 14.13 21.82 16.21
C LYS A 10 13.74 23.11 15.51
N ASP A 11 14.28 24.25 15.92
CA ASP A 11 14.02 25.55 15.28
C ASP A 11 14.58 25.61 13.84
N PHE A 12 15.50 24.70 13.51
CA PHE A 12 16.07 24.56 12.16
C PHE A 12 15.28 23.61 11.25
N LEU A 13 14.23 22.97 11.78
CA LEU A 13 13.34 22.12 10.99
C LEU A 13 12.25 22.95 10.31
N SER A 14 11.74 22.46 9.19
CA SER A 14 10.52 23.02 8.59
C SER A 14 9.34 22.90 9.56
N PRO A 15 8.34 23.81 9.51
CA PRO A 15 7.15 23.72 10.36
C PRO A 15 6.44 22.36 10.28
N GLU A 16 6.44 21.74 9.09
CA GLU A 16 5.91 20.39 8.88
C GLU A 16 6.70 19.34 9.65
N ALA A 17 8.04 19.35 9.57
CA ALA A 17 8.88 18.40 10.29
C ALA A 17 8.78 18.57 11.81
N GLN A 18 8.65 19.81 12.30
CA GLN A 18 8.40 20.08 13.73
C GLN A 18 7.07 19.46 14.20
N LYS A 19 6.03 19.57 13.36
CA LYS A 19 4.73 18.96 13.63
C LYS A 19 4.82 17.43 13.67
N ILE A 20 5.45 16.81 12.67
CA ILE A 20 5.65 15.35 12.60
C ILE A 20 6.37 14.85 13.87
N ILE A 21 7.47 15.50 14.27
CA ILE A 21 8.21 15.11 15.48
C ILE A 21 7.34 15.24 16.74
N SER A 22 6.52 16.29 16.82
CA SER A 22 5.62 16.50 17.95
C SER A 22 4.57 15.39 18.04
N GLU A 23 3.99 14.98 16.91
CA GLU A 23 3.05 13.86 16.83
C GLU A 23 3.71 12.53 17.22
N LEU A 24 4.94 12.27 16.75
CA LEU A 24 5.70 11.08 17.13
C LEU A 24 5.98 11.01 18.63
N PHE A 25 6.30 12.15 19.26
CA PHE A 25 6.49 12.20 20.70
C PHE A 25 5.18 12.06 21.48
N GLU A 26 4.07 12.53 20.93
CA GLU A 26 2.75 12.30 21.51
C GLU A 26 2.40 10.81 21.51
N ASP A 27 2.59 10.13 20.39
CA ASP A 27 2.36 8.69 20.26
C ASP A 27 3.24 7.88 21.21
N ALA A 28 4.51 8.28 21.37
CA ALA A 28 5.45 7.63 22.27
C ALA A 28 5.01 7.70 23.75
N LYS A 29 4.13 8.64 24.15
CA LYS A 29 3.66 8.76 25.55
C LYS A 29 2.93 7.52 26.07
N LYS A 30 2.43 6.65 25.18
CA LYS A 30 1.91 5.32 25.58
C LYS A 30 2.94 4.49 26.35
N HIS A 31 4.22 4.76 26.12
CA HIS A 31 5.37 4.11 26.75
C HIS A 31 6.06 4.99 27.80
N LYS A 32 5.37 6.03 28.31
CA LYS A 32 5.96 7.00 29.25
C LYS A 32 6.60 6.35 30.46
N CYS A 33 5.96 5.34 31.05
CA CYS A 33 6.54 4.62 32.17
C CYS A 33 7.86 3.92 31.81
N ALA A 34 8.03 3.45 30.57
CA ALA A 34 9.27 2.80 30.15
C ALA A 34 10.40 3.82 29.96
N TYR A 35 10.19 4.85 29.13
CA TYR A 35 11.27 5.77 28.80
C TYR A 35 11.67 6.71 29.95
N MET A 36 10.75 7.01 30.88
CA MET A 36 11.07 7.84 32.06
C MET A 36 11.93 7.12 33.10
N ASN A 37 12.04 5.79 33.02
CA ASN A 37 12.87 4.97 33.91
C ASN A 37 14.19 4.53 33.24
N ALA A 38 14.51 5.06 32.06
CA ALA A 38 15.75 4.78 31.36
C ALA A 38 16.86 5.75 31.76
N ASP A 39 18.12 5.30 31.69
CA ASP A 39 19.30 6.13 31.97
C ASP A 39 19.37 7.35 31.03
N ASP A 40 19.03 7.16 29.75
CA ASP A 40 18.82 8.24 28.79
C ASP A 40 17.35 8.29 28.34
N VAL A 41 16.61 9.18 28.99
CA VAL A 41 15.18 9.40 28.73
C VAL A 41 14.92 9.82 27.27
N LYS A 42 15.80 10.63 26.66
CA LYS A 42 15.60 11.16 25.30
C LYS A 42 15.81 10.06 24.27
N ILE A 43 16.86 9.26 24.43
CA ILE A 43 17.12 8.11 23.56
C ILE A 43 16.02 7.06 23.73
N ALA A 44 15.59 6.77 24.95
CA ALA A 44 14.51 5.83 25.20
C ALA A 44 13.17 6.29 24.61
N GLN A 45 12.85 7.59 24.70
CA GLN A 45 11.67 8.17 24.07
C GLN A 45 11.72 8.03 22.55
N LEU A 46 12.89 8.22 21.92
CA LEU A 46 13.08 8.01 20.48
C LEU A 46 12.83 6.54 20.09
N TRP A 47 13.34 5.58 20.85
CA TRP A 47 13.06 4.16 20.60
C TRP A 47 11.57 3.83 20.73
N CYS A 48 10.89 4.43 21.71
CA CYS A 48 9.45 4.27 21.88
C CYS A 48 8.66 4.84 20.69
N ALA A 49 9.07 6.00 20.15
CA ALA A 49 8.50 6.55 18.93
C ALA A 49 8.73 5.62 17.71
N LEU A 50 9.94 5.06 17.57
CA LEU A 50 10.26 4.11 16.50
C LEU A 50 9.41 2.83 16.56
N ILE A 51 9.10 2.34 17.76
CA ILE A 51 8.19 1.21 17.95
C ILE A 51 6.78 1.53 17.43
N GLU A 52 6.26 2.71 17.72
CA GLU A 52 4.93 3.12 17.23
C GLU A 52 4.91 3.27 15.71
N ILE A 53 5.96 3.84 15.10
CA ILE A 53 6.12 3.89 13.64
C ILE A 53 6.13 2.47 13.05
N LYS A 54 6.88 1.54 13.65
CA LYS A 54 6.94 0.15 13.17
C LYS A 54 5.57 -0.53 13.21
N LYS A 55 4.78 -0.30 14.25
CA LYS A 55 3.39 -0.81 14.34
C LYS A 55 2.52 -0.26 13.23
N GLN A 56 2.59 1.04 12.96
CA GLN A 56 1.84 1.67 11.87
C GLN A 56 2.25 1.06 10.50
N PHE A 57 3.56 0.87 10.28
CA PHE A 57 4.07 0.24 9.07
C PHE A 57 3.59 -1.21 8.90
N ASP A 58 3.57 -1.98 9.98
CA ASP A 58 3.05 -3.35 9.96
C ASP A 58 1.55 -3.41 9.68
N GLU A 59 0.80 -2.47 10.23
CA GLU A 59 -0.64 -2.34 9.98
C GLU A 59 -0.94 -1.99 8.52
N ILE A 60 -0.21 -1.02 7.97
CA ILE A 60 -0.30 -0.66 6.54
C ILE A 60 0.05 -1.86 5.67
N SER A 61 1.15 -2.55 5.98
CA SER A 61 1.59 -3.73 5.24
C SER A 61 0.55 -4.86 5.28
N LYS A 62 -0.08 -5.08 6.44
CA LYS A 62 -1.16 -6.05 6.60
C LYS A 62 -2.39 -5.66 5.79
N ASN A 63 -2.74 -4.39 5.76
CA ASN A 63 -3.87 -3.90 4.99
C ASN A 63 -3.62 -4.01 3.48
N ILE A 64 -2.41 -3.72 3.00
CA ILE A 64 -2.02 -3.94 1.60
C ILE A 64 -2.17 -5.42 1.23
N LYS A 65 -1.66 -6.34 2.06
CA LYS A 65 -1.80 -7.79 1.82
C LYS A 65 -3.25 -8.25 1.74
N LYS A 66 -4.14 -7.68 2.57
CA LYS A 66 -5.58 -7.98 2.50
C LYS A 66 -6.23 -7.52 1.20
N LEU A 67 -5.66 -6.53 0.53
CA LEU A 67 -6.17 -6.01 -0.74
C LEU A 67 -5.71 -6.83 -1.94
N GLU A 68 -4.62 -7.60 -1.83
CA GLU A 68 -4.07 -8.39 -2.94
C GLU A 68 -5.10 -9.36 -3.54
N GLU A 69 -5.79 -10.15 -2.73
CA GLU A 69 -6.77 -11.14 -3.20
C GLU A 69 -8.01 -10.51 -3.86
N PRO A 70 -8.66 -9.47 -3.27
CA PRO A 70 -9.71 -8.72 -3.96
C PRO A 70 -9.26 -8.16 -5.31
N PHE A 71 -8.05 -7.61 -5.41
CA PHE A 71 -7.56 -7.06 -6.67
C PHE A 71 -7.31 -8.15 -7.72
N LYS A 72 -6.75 -9.30 -7.33
CA LYS A 72 -6.64 -10.45 -8.24
C LYS A 72 -8.00 -10.90 -8.75
N ALA A 73 -8.99 -11.03 -7.86
CA ALA A 73 -10.35 -11.40 -8.24
C ALA A 73 -10.98 -10.39 -9.21
N ILE A 74 -10.77 -9.09 -9.00
CA ILE A 74 -11.25 -8.04 -9.92
C ILE A 74 -10.60 -8.19 -11.30
N VAL A 75 -9.28 -8.44 -11.35
CA VAL A 75 -8.56 -8.65 -12.61
C VAL A 75 -9.07 -9.90 -13.32
N GLU A 76 -9.26 -11.02 -12.61
CA GLU A 76 -9.80 -12.27 -13.17
C GLU A 76 -11.21 -12.10 -13.75
N ILE A 77 -12.08 -11.36 -13.05
CA ILE A 77 -13.43 -11.03 -13.54
C ILE A 77 -13.34 -10.17 -14.81
N GLY A 78 -12.45 -9.18 -14.83
CA GLY A 78 -12.23 -8.32 -16.00
C GLY A 78 -11.74 -9.11 -17.21
N GLU A 79 -10.78 -10.02 -17.02
CA GLU A 79 -10.26 -10.90 -18.09
C GLU A 79 -11.33 -11.88 -18.59
N ALA A 80 -12.13 -12.44 -17.69
CA ALA A 80 -13.23 -13.32 -18.07
C ALA A 80 -14.29 -12.59 -18.90
N GLU A 81 -14.64 -11.35 -18.54
CA GLU A 81 -15.60 -10.56 -19.29
C GLU A 81 -15.04 -10.09 -20.63
N LYS A 82 -13.76 -9.65 -20.68
CA LYS A 82 -13.04 -9.34 -21.93
C LYS A 82 -13.10 -10.52 -22.89
N ARG A 83 -12.79 -11.73 -22.39
CA ARG A 83 -12.85 -12.96 -23.18
C ARG A 83 -14.25 -13.22 -23.74
N ARG A 84 -15.29 -13.14 -22.90
CA ARG A 84 -16.68 -13.35 -23.33
C ARG A 84 -17.12 -12.35 -24.40
N THR A 85 -16.71 -11.09 -24.29
CA THR A 85 -17.01 -10.07 -25.30
C THR A 85 -16.32 -10.39 -26.63
N ILE A 86 -15.04 -10.78 -26.60
CA ILE A 86 -14.29 -11.16 -27.79
C ILE A 86 -14.91 -12.40 -28.44
N GLU A 87 -15.24 -13.43 -27.65
CA GLU A 87 -15.90 -14.66 -28.13
C GLU A 87 -17.19 -14.33 -28.88
N LYS A 88 -18.09 -13.54 -28.26
CA LYS A 88 -19.35 -13.13 -28.90
C LYS A 88 -19.14 -12.39 -30.22
N VAL A 89 -18.26 -11.39 -30.23
CA VAL A 89 -17.99 -10.59 -31.43
C VAL A 89 -17.42 -11.45 -32.56
N VAL A 90 -16.48 -12.35 -32.24
CA VAL A 90 -15.86 -13.22 -33.24
C VAL A 90 -16.85 -14.27 -33.76
N GLU A 91 -17.68 -14.86 -32.89
CA GLU A 91 -18.72 -15.81 -33.28
C GLU A 91 -19.78 -15.15 -34.18
N GLU A 92 -20.21 -13.93 -33.86
CA GLU A 92 -21.17 -13.18 -34.68
C GLU A 92 -20.63 -12.83 -36.08
N LEU A 93 -19.32 -12.56 -36.18
CA LEU A 93 -18.64 -12.20 -37.42
C LEU A 93 -18.36 -13.42 -38.30
N ILE A 94 -17.82 -14.50 -37.72
CA ILE A 94 -17.38 -15.69 -38.48
C ILE A 94 -18.52 -16.66 -38.73
N ARG A 95 -19.47 -16.78 -37.78
CA ARG A 95 -20.59 -17.73 -37.80
C ARG A 95 -20.15 -19.16 -38.18
N PRO A 96 -19.23 -19.76 -37.40
CA PRO A 96 -18.69 -21.08 -37.72
C PRO A 96 -19.77 -22.16 -37.65
N GLU A 97 -19.90 -22.99 -38.69
CA GLU A 97 -20.91 -24.05 -38.77
C GLU A 97 -20.29 -25.43 -38.53
N THR A 98 -19.02 -25.61 -38.90
CA THR A 98 -18.28 -26.87 -38.74
C THR A 98 -17.41 -26.88 -37.49
N GLU A 99 -17.05 -28.07 -36.99
CA GLU A 99 -16.15 -28.19 -35.83
C GLU A 99 -14.74 -27.65 -36.11
N GLU A 100 -14.29 -27.71 -37.37
CA GLU A 100 -12.99 -27.15 -37.77
C GLU A 100 -12.99 -25.61 -37.73
N GLU A 101 -14.09 -24.98 -38.16
CA GLU A 101 -14.28 -23.53 -38.04
C GLU A 101 -14.44 -23.08 -36.59
N LYS A 102 -15.15 -23.85 -35.75
CA LYS A 102 -15.25 -23.56 -34.30
C LYS A 102 -13.89 -23.59 -33.62
N GLU A 103 -13.05 -24.56 -33.98
CA GLU A 103 -11.68 -24.66 -33.46
C GLU A 103 -10.80 -23.49 -33.94
N ALA A 104 -10.95 -23.08 -35.21
CA ALA A 104 -10.26 -21.89 -35.74
C ALA A 104 -10.72 -20.60 -35.02
N THR A 105 -12.02 -20.45 -34.77
CA THR A 105 -12.60 -19.32 -34.02
C THR A 105 -12.04 -19.26 -32.58
N ARG A 106 -11.92 -20.40 -31.88
CA ARG A 106 -11.31 -20.44 -30.54
C ARG A 106 -9.86 -19.98 -30.55
N LYS A 107 -9.06 -20.44 -31.51
CA LYS A 107 -7.65 -20.01 -31.66
C LYS A 107 -7.53 -18.52 -31.95
N LEU A 108 -8.47 -17.96 -32.71
CA LEU A 108 -8.51 -16.52 -32.98
C LEU A 108 -8.81 -15.72 -31.71
N VAL A 109 -9.81 -16.14 -30.91
CA VAL A 109 -10.10 -15.54 -29.59
C VAL A 109 -8.87 -15.58 -28.69
N GLU A 110 -8.18 -16.72 -28.61
CA GLU A 110 -6.95 -16.84 -27.82
C GLU A 110 -5.83 -15.92 -28.31
N SER A 111 -5.71 -15.70 -29.63
CA SER A 111 -4.76 -14.75 -30.18
C SER A 111 -5.13 -13.31 -29.84
N LEU A 112 -6.41 -12.97 -29.83
CA LEU A 112 -6.90 -11.62 -29.50
C LEU A 112 -6.78 -11.30 -28.01
N MET A 113 -6.86 -12.31 -27.13
CA MET A 113 -6.64 -12.15 -25.69
C MET A 113 -5.19 -11.75 -25.34
N LYS A 114 -4.22 -11.95 -26.24
CA LYS A 114 -2.80 -11.60 -26.03
C LYS A 114 -2.47 -10.13 -26.31
N PHE A 115 -3.40 -9.37 -26.87
CA PHE A 115 -3.29 -7.92 -27.13
C PHE A 115 -4.11 -7.13 -26.11
#